data_AF-A0A7C6VD50-F1
#
_entry.id   AF-A0A7C6VD50-F1
#
_cell.length_a   1.000
_cell.length_b   1.000
_cell.length_c   1.000
_cell.angle_alpha   90.00
_cell.angle_beta   90.00
_cell.angle_gamma   90.00
#
_symmetry.space_group_name_H-M   'P 1'
#
loop_
_entity.id
_entity.type
_entity.pdbx_description
1 polymer ?
#
loop_
_entity_poly.entity_id
_entity_poly.type
_entity_poly.pdbx_seq_one_letter_code
_entity_poly.pdbx_strand_id
1 'polypeptide(L)'
;VDARLPNRLVCRSLEEGRFPFFPKAVEVEQEVNFGSSRMDFRIKNGGETCFLEVKSVTLVQDGRAIFPDAPTSRGTRHLAELALARQEGHRAIALFIVQRNDAHSFSPNWETDRDFAAGLVQAAAAGVEVYAYDCTVTLEGVSLGVELPVVLS
;
A
#
# COMPACT_ATOMS: atom_id res chain seq x y z
N VAL A 1 -3.30 17.70 -3.81
CA VAL A 1 -2.76 16.40 -3.34
C VAL A 1 -1.96 15.79 -4.48
N ASP A 2 -0.67 15.51 -4.29
CA ASP A 2 0.16 14.85 -5.32
C ASP A 2 0.06 13.33 -5.14
N ALA A 3 -0.70 12.66 -6.00
CA ALA A 3 -0.88 11.21 -5.98
C ALA A 3 0.42 10.43 -6.26
N ARG A 4 1.46 11.09 -6.79
CA ARG A 4 2.77 10.48 -7.07
C ARG A 4 3.75 10.59 -5.90
N LEU A 5 3.42 11.38 -4.87
CA LEU A 5 4.26 11.53 -3.70
C LEU A 5 4.46 10.19 -2.96
N PRO A 6 3.41 9.36 -2.71
CA PRO A 6 3.57 8.08 -2.04
C PRO A 6 4.52 7.11 -2.75
N ASN A 7 4.40 6.94 -4.07
CA ASN A 7 5.28 6.02 -4.81
C ASN A 7 6.74 6.51 -4.76
N ARG A 8 6.99 7.81 -4.92
CA ARG A 8 8.35 8.37 -4.80
C ARG A 8 8.92 8.17 -3.39
N LEU A 9 8.09 8.36 -2.36
CA LEU A 9 8.47 8.13 -0.98
C LEU A 9 8.87 6.67 -0.73
N VAL A 10 8.07 5.73 -1.23
CA VAL A 10 8.33 4.29 -1.09
C VAL A 10 9.61 3.90 -1.84
N CYS A 11 9.77 4.35 -3.09
CA CYS A 11 10.96 4.10 -3.89
C CYS A 11 12.23 4.57 -3.17
N ARG A 12 12.24 5.81 -2.69
CA ARG A 12 13.37 6.38 -1.93
C ARG A 12 13.66 5.57 -0.65
N SER A 13 12.60 5.20 0.08
CA SER A 13 12.75 4.44 1.33
C SER A 13 13.35 3.04 1.09
N LEU A 14 13.00 2.40 -0.04
CA LEU A 14 13.59 1.13 -0.47
C LEU A 14 15.07 1.29 -0.86
N GLU A 15 15.39 2.30 -1.67
CA GLU A 15 16.76 2.61 -2.11
C GLU A 15 17.70 2.94 -0.93
N GLU A 16 17.20 3.69 0.06
CA GLU A 16 17.96 4.06 1.26
C GLU A 16 18.05 2.89 2.28
N GLY A 17 17.34 1.79 2.07
CA GLY A 17 17.28 0.65 2.99
C GLY A 17 16.58 1.00 4.32
N ARG A 18 15.64 1.94 4.28
CA ARG A 18 14.87 2.42 5.44
C ARG A 18 13.42 1.91 5.44
N PHE A 19 13.05 1.16 4.43
CA PHE A 19 11.71 0.61 4.33
C PHE A 19 11.52 -0.55 5.32
N PRO A 20 10.52 -0.53 6.21
CA PRO A 20 10.42 -1.48 7.34
C PRO A 20 10.38 -2.96 6.95
N PHE A 21 9.92 -3.26 5.73
CA PHE A 21 9.61 -4.64 5.30
C PHE A 21 10.70 -5.33 4.50
N PHE A 22 11.77 -4.60 4.17
CA PHE A 22 12.86 -5.12 3.34
C PHE A 22 14.22 -4.73 3.92
N PRO A 23 15.21 -5.63 3.85
CA PRO A 23 16.58 -5.27 4.20
C PRO A 23 17.16 -4.26 3.20
N LYS A 24 18.32 -3.71 3.55
CA LYS A 24 19.11 -2.92 2.61
C LYS A 24 19.55 -3.79 1.42
N ALA A 25 19.56 -3.20 0.22
CA ALA A 25 19.99 -3.81 -1.06
C ALA A 25 19.01 -4.83 -1.68
N VAL A 26 17.77 -4.38 -1.94
CA VAL A 26 16.81 -5.09 -2.79
C VAL A 26 16.86 -4.60 -4.24
N GLU A 27 16.51 -5.45 -5.20
CA GLU A 27 16.29 -5.03 -6.58
C GLU A 27 14.85 -4.52 -6.71
N VAL A 28 14.68 -3.27 -7.16
CA VAL A 28 13.37 -2.63 -7.28
C VAL A 28 13.09 -2.31 -8.74
N GLU A 29 11.96 -2.81 -9.24
CA GLU A 29 11.40 -2.45 -10.52
C GLU A 29 10.06 -1.72 -10.28
N GLN A 30 9.86 -0.58 -10.93
CA GLN A 30 8.64 0.22 -10.83
C GLN A 30 7.69 -0.05 -11.99
N GLU A 31 6.38 0.14 -11.77
CA GLU A 31 5.37 0.12 -12.83
C GLU A 31 5.38 -1.19 -13.64
N VAL A 32 5.42 -2.32 -12.93
CA VAL A 32 5.63 -3.66 -13.51
C VAL A 32 4.29 -4.30 -13.86
N ASN A 33 4.20 -4.88 -15.06
CA ASN A 33 3.03 -5.65 -15.45
C ASN A 33 2.94 -6.95 -14.65
N PHE A 34 1.79 -7.21 -14.05
CA PHE A 34 1.43 -8.48 -13.41
C PHE A 34 -0.05 -8.76 -13.65
N GLY A 35 -0.35 -9.98 -14.13
CA GLY A 35 -1.67 -10.33 -14.63
C GLY A 35 -2.20 -9.34 -15.66
N SER A 36 -3.35 -8.73 -15.38
CA SER A 36 -4.02 -7.74 -16.25
C SER A 36 -3.75 -6.29 -15.86
N SER A 37 -2.89 -6.07 -14.87
CA SER A 37 -2.67 -4.77 -14.24
C SER A 37 -1.20 -4.40 -14.21
N ARG A 38 -0.94 -3.15 -13.78
CA ARG A 38 0.40 -2.65 -13.54
C ARG A 38 0.53 -2.36 -12.06
N MET A 39 1.39 -3.13 -11.40
CA MET A 39 1.70 -2.97 -9.98
C MET A 39 2.74 -1.86 -9.82
N ASP A 40 2.63 -1.10 -8.74
CA ASP A 40 3.57 0.00 -8.49
C ASP A 40 5.02 -0.50 -8.38
N PHE A 41 5.25 -1.63 -7.70
CA PHE A 41 6.59 -2.18 -7.50
C PHE A 41 6.64 -3.71 -7.61
N ARG A 42 7.72 -4.21 -8.21
CA ARG A 42 8.25 -5.56 -8.02
C ARG A 42 9.59 -5.47 -7.31
N ILE A 43 9.68 -6.09 -6.15
CA ILE A 43 10.87 -6.07 -5.30
C ILE A 43 11.43 -7.49 -5.26
N LYS A 44 12.69 -7.67 -5.63
CA LYS A 44 13.39 -8.94 -5.47
C LYS A 44 14.40 -8.82 -4.35
N ASN A 45 14.35 -9.77 -3.43
CA ASN A 45 15.27 -9.86 -2.31
C ASN A 45 15.81 -11.28 -2.23
N GLY A 46 16.96 -11.52 -2.86
CA GLY A 46 17.46 -12.86 -3.09
C GLY A 46 16.50 -13.68 -3.96
N GLY A 47 16.09 -14.86 -3.48
CA GLY A 47 15.17 -15.76 -4.19
C GLY A 47 13.68 -15.42 -4.05
N GLU A 48 13.32 -14.44 -3.21
CA GLU A 48 11.93 -14.03 -3.00
C GLU A 48 11.56 -12.85 -3.91
N THR A 49 10.37 -12.92 -4.50
CA THR A 49 9.74 -11.80 -5.23
C THR A 49 8.54 -11.30 -4.44
N CYS A 50 8.45 -9.98 -4.29
CA CYS A 50 7.31 -9.30 -3.71
C CYS A 50 6.69 -8.32 -4.70
N PHE A 51 5.36 -8.35 -4.83
CA PHE A 51 4.59 -7.29 -5.49
C PHE A 51 4.06 -6.33 -4.43
N LEU A 52 4.25 -5.03 -4.63
CA LEU A 52 3.82 -4.01 -3.68
C LEU A 52 3.03 -2.92 -4.42
N GLU A 53 1.83 -2.67 -3.92
CA GLU A 53 0.91 -1.65 -4.42
C GLU A 53 0.72 -0.57 -3.36
N VAL A 54 0.84 0.69 -3.75
CA VAL A 54 0.77 1.87 -2.89
C VAL A 54 -0.54 2.62 -3.13
N LYS A 55 -1.25 2.94 -2.05
CA LYS A 55 -2.47 3.74 -2.06
C LYS A 55 -2.26 5.02 -1.29
N SER A 56 -2.60 6.15 -1.91
CA SER A 56 -2.61 7.45 -1.26
C SER A 56 -3.89 7.63 -0.46
N VAL A 57 -3.78 7.87 0.85
CA VAL A 57 -4.93 8.11 1.72
C VAL A 57 -4.90 9.54 2.22
N THR A 58 -5.94 10.30 1.92
CA THR A 58 -6.10 11.70 2.36
C THR A 58 -7.38 11.96 3.15
N LEU A 59 -8.31 11.01 3.13
CA LEU A 59 -9.55 11.10 3.88
C LEU A 59 -9.33 10.55 5.28
N VAL A 60 -9.57 11.40 6.28
CA VAL A 60 -9.58 11.05 7.70
C VAL A 60 -10.91 11.49 8.28
N GLN A 61 -11.56 10.59 9.01
CA GLN A 61 -12.82 10.83 9.72
C GLN A 61 -12.63 10.37 11.17
N ASP A 62 -12.87 11.26 12.13
CA ASP A 62 -12.76 10.98 13.57
C ASP A 62 -11.45 10.27 13.98
N GLY A 63 -10.32 10.71 13.41
CA GLY A 63 -9.00 10.14 13.67
C GLY A 63 -8.74 8.79 12.99
N ARG A 64 -9.61 8.35 12.06
CA ARG A 64 -9.42 7.15 11.25
C ARG A 64 -9.18 7.52 9.80
N ALA A 65 -8.04 7.11 9.26
CA ALA A 65 -7.78 7.18 7.83
C ALA A 65 -8.63 6.14 7.11
N ILE A 66 -9.32 6.54 6.05
CA ILE A 66 -10.21 5.64 5.31
C ILE A 66 -9.96 5.73 3.81
N PHE A 67 -10.03 4.58 3.12
CA PHE A 67 -9.82 4.50 1.68
C PHE A 67 -10.79 3.51 1.02
N PRO A 68 -11.36 3.82 -0.16
CA PRO A 68 -11.11 5.04 -0.94
C PRO A 68 -12.00 6.22 -0.52
N ASP A 69 -11.71 7.40 -1.07
CA ASP A 69 -12.55 8.62 -0.97
C ASP A 69 -13.59 8.73 -2.10
N ALA A 70 -13.46 7.92 -3.15
CA ALA A 70 -14.45 7.70 -4.20
C ALA A 70 -14.36 6.25 -4.73
N PRO A 71 -15.44 5.68 -5.31
CA PRO A 71 -15.41 4.31 -5.86
C PRO A 71 -14.24 4.05 -6.82
N THR A 72 -13.58 2.90 -6.71
CA THR A 72 -12.34 2.57 -7.43
C THR A 72 -12.26 1.12 -7.89
N SER A 73 -12.86 0.83 -9.05
CA SER A 73 -12.73 -0.49 -9.71
C SER A 73 -11.28 -0.86 -10.02
N ARG A 74 -10.41 0.12 -10.28
CA ARG A 74 -8.97 -0.09 -10.47
C ARG A 74 -8.32 -0.60 -9.18
N GLY A 75 -8.63 0.00 -8.04
CA GLY A 75 -8.13 -0.45 -6.74
C GLY A 75 -8.55 -1.87 -6.43
N THR A 76 -9.83 -2.20 -6.62
CA THR A 76 -10.37 -3.55 -6.40
C THR A 76 -9.68 -4.59 -7.27
N ARG A 77 -9.46 -4.29 -8.55
CA ARG A 77 -8.70 -5.17 -9.44
C ARG A 77 -7.27 -5.40 -8.96
N HIS A 78 -6.57 -4.35 -8.53
CA HIS A 78 -5.19 -4.50 -8.04
C HIS A 78 -5.12 -5.38 -6.78
N LEU A 79 -6.14 -5.34 -5.91
CA LEU A 79 -6.21 -6.26 -4.75
C LEU A 79 -6.38 -7.72 -5.19
N ALA A 80 -7.17 -7.98 -6.22
CA ALA A 80 -7.30 -9.33 -6.79
C ALA A 80 -5.98 -9.82 -7.41
N GLU A 81 -5.22 -8.93 -8.07
CA GLU A 81 -3.90 -9.26 -8.62
C GLU A 81 -2.87 -9.54 -7.52
N LEU A 82 -2.89 -8.79 -6.41
CA LEU A 82 -2.06 -9.12 -5.24
C LEU A 82 -2.42 -10.48 -4.63
N ALA A 83 -3.71 -10.82 -4.56
CA ALA A 83 -4.15 -12.13 -4.11
C ALA A 83 -3.67 -13.25 -5.06
N LEU A 84 -3.69 -13.01 -6.37
CA LEU A 84 -3.13 -13.92 -7.36
C LEU A 84 -1.61 -14.11 -7.17
N ALA A 85 -0.87 -13.01 -6.94
CA ALA A 85 0.56 -13.10 -6.64
C ALA A 85 0.85 -14.00 -5.42
N ARG A 86 0.02 -13.93 -4.37
CA ARG A 86 0.14 -14.85 -3.23
C ARG A 86 -0.10 -16.30 -3.60
N GLN A 87 -1.10 -16.57 -4.45
CA GLN A 87 -1.39 -17.92 -4.94
C GLN A 87 -0.25 -18.49 -5.78
N GLU A 88 0.44 -17.65 -6.55
CA GLU A 88 1.63 -18.03 -7.34
C GLU A 88 2.91 -18.16 -6.50
N GLY A 89 2.83 -17.98 -5.18
CA GLY A 89 3.94 -18.15 -4.25
C GLY A 89 4.81 -16.90 -4.08
N HIS A 90 4.42 -15.76 -4.64
CA HIS A 90 5.08 -14.49 -4.40
C HIS A 90 4.57 -13.84 -3.11
N ARG A 91 5.40 -13.01 -2.48
CA ARG A 91 4.95 -12.11 -1.42
C ARG A 91 4.13 -10.97 -2.05
N ALA A 92 3.13 -10.44 -1.34
CA ALA A 92 2.29 -9.37 -1.86
C ALA A 92 1.89 -8.40 -0.75
N ILE A 93 2.00 -7.09 -1.02
CA ILE A 93 1.75 -6.03 -0.06
C ILE A 93 0.79 -4.99 -0.65
N ALA A 94 -0.27 -4.67 0.08
CA ALA A 94 -1.07 -3.46 -0.10
C ALA A 94 -0.67 -2.42 0.95
N LEU A 95 -0.05 -1.33 0.53
CA LEU A 95 0.47 -0.28 1.40
C LEU A 95 -0.34 1.00 1.28
N PHE A 96 -0.90 1.48 2.39
CA PHE A 96 -1.65 2.72 2.48
C PHE A 96 -0.79 3.82 3.11
N ILE A 97 -0.51 4.87 2.34
CA ILE A 97 0.24 6.04 2.81
C ILE A 97 -0.73 7.15 3.16
N VAL A 98 -0.90 7.39 4.45
CA VAL A 98 -1.76 8.42 5.02
C VAL A 98 -1.01 9.76 5.00
N GLN A 99 -1.45 10.66 4.13
CA GLN A 99 -0.84 12.00 3.99
C GLN A 99 -1.41 13.00 5.01
N ARG A 100 -1.65 12.52 6.23
CA ARG A 100 -2.21 13.26 7.36
C ARG A 100 -1.68 12.68 8.66
N ASN A 101 -1.39 13.54 9.63
CA ASN A 101 -0.83 13.17 10.94
C ASN A 101 -1.89 13.11 12.06
N ASP A 102 -3.17 13.38 11.75
CA ASP A 102 -4.29 13.30 12.68
C ASP A 102 -5.02 11.96 12.62
N ALA A 103 -4.44 10.96 11.93
CA ALA A 103 -4.93 9.60 11.91
C ALA A 103 -4.24 8.73 12.98
N HIS A 104 -5.00 7.84 13.61
CA HIS A 104 -4.53 6.88 14.61
C HIS A 104 -4.80 5.42 14.21
N SER A 105 -5.53 5.21 13.12
CA SER A 105 -5.83 3.90 12.54
C SER A 105 -6.19 4.05 11.07
N PHE A 106 -6.17 2.93 10.34
CA PHE A 106 -6.65 2.83 8.97
C PHE A 106 -7.77 1.81 8.83
N SER A 107 -8.78 2.07 8.00
CA SER A 107 -9.76 1.04 7.57
C SER A 107 -10.17 1.24 6.11
N PRO A 108 -10.66 0.20 5.41
CA PRO A 108 -11.34 0.42 4.15
C PRO A 108 -12.64 1.22 4.37
N ASN A 109 -13.03 2.01 3.38
CA ASN A 109 -14.23 2.82 3.41
C ASN A 109 -15.43 2.02 2.86
N TRP A 110 -16.09 1.28 3.74
CA TRP A 110 -17.27 0.46 3.41
C TRP A 110 -18.48 1.26 2.90
N GLU A 111 -18.58 2.54 3.25
CA GLU A 111 -19.70 3.38 2.80
C GLU A 111 -19.52 3.84 1.36
N THR A 112 -18.29 4.21 0.99
CA THR A 112 -17.98 4.73 -0.34
C THR A 112 -17.78 3.62 -1.37
N ASP A 113 -17.10 2.52 -1.01
CA ASP A 113 -16.83 1.44 -1.93
C ASP A 113 -16.80 0.08 -1.22
N ARG A 114 -17.95 -0.59 -1.19
CA ARG A 114 -18.11 -1.93 -0.60
C ARG A 114 -17.30 -2.99 -1.36
N ASP A 115 -17.14 -2.84 -2.66
CA ASP A 115 -16.43 -3.83 -3.49
C ASP A 115 -14.93 -3.76 -3.20
N PHE A 116 -14.38 -2.55 -3.11
CA PHE A 116 -12.99 -2.37 -2.67
C PHE A 116 -12.78 -2.90 -1.25
N ALA A 117 -13.66 -2.55 -0.32
CA ALA A 117 -13.53 -2.96 1.07
C ALA A 117 -13.59 -4.50 1.23
N ALA A 118 -14.56 -5.15 0.58
CA ALA A 118 -14.64 -6.61 0.53
C ALA A 118 -13.42 -7.23 -0.15
N GLY A 119 -12.95 -6.62 -1.25
CA GLY A 119 -11.74 -7.05 -1.95
C GLY A 119 -10.49 -6.99 -1.07
N LEU A 120 -10.37 -5.98 -0.19
CA LEU A 120 -9.23 -5.85 0.72
C LEU A 120 -9.26 -6.92 1.80
N VAL A 121 -10.44 -7.20 2.36
CA VAL A 121 -10.63 -8.31 3.31
C VAL A 121 -10.27 -9.65 2.66
N GLN A 122 -10.74 -9.89 1.43
CA GLN A 122 -10.44 -11.13 0.69
C GLN A 122 -8.95 -11.26 0.36
N ALA A 123 -8.31 -10.17 -0.08
CA ALA A 123 -6.87 -10.15 -0.34
C ALA A 123 -6.07 -10.47 0.94
N ALA A 124 -6.42 -9.84 2.08
CA ALA A 124 -5.80 -10.14 3.36
C ALA A 124 -5.98 -11.61 3.77
N ALA A 125 -7.18 -12.17 3.59
CA ALA A 125 -7.46 -13.57 3.85
C ALA A 125 -6.68 -14.54 2.94
N ALA A 126 -6.33 -14.11 1.71
CA ALA A 126 -5.45 -14.84 0.79
C ALA A 126 -3.95 -14.69 1.14
N GLY A 127 -3.62 -13.97 2.22
CA GLY A 127 -2.27 -13.77 2.70
C GLY A 127 -1.55 -12.56 2.10
N VAL A 128 -2.28 -11.61 1.49
CA VAL A 128 -1.73 -10.30 1.15
C VAL A 128 -1.51 -9.52 2.44
N GLU A 129 -0.30 -9.00 2.62
CA GLU A 129 0.03 -8.17 3.77
C GLU A 129 -0.56 -6.78 3.58
N VAL A 130 -1.23 -6.25 4.60
CA VAL A 130 -1.87 -4.93 4.54
C VAL A 130 -1.23 -4.03 5.59
N TYR A 131 -0.63 -2.94 5.14
CA TYR A 131 0.05 -1.99 5.99
C TYR A 131 -0.47 -0.58 5.76
N ALA A 132 -0.49 0.22 6.83
CA ALA A 132 -0.76 1.64 6.75
C ALA A 132 0.32 2.41 7.51
N TYR A 133 0.86 3.46 6.90
CA TYR A 133 1.79 4.38 7.54
C TYR A 133 1.32 5.80 7.32
N ASP A 134 1.50 6.67 8.30
CA ASP A 134 1.49 8.10 8.01
C ASP A 134 2.79 8.51 7.28
N CYS A 135 2.79 9.73 6.75
CA CYS A 135 4.01 10.35 6.25
C CYS A 135 4.36 11.58 7.07
N THR A 136 5.63 11.70 7.42
CA THR A 136 6.16 12.93 8.00
C THR A 136 6.68 13.82 6.89
N VAL A 137 6.15 15.05 6.80
CA VAL A 137 6.63 16.07 5.88
C VAL A 137 7.51 17.05 6.67
N THR A 138 8.78 17.13 6.29
CA THR A 138 9.79 18.02 6.89
C THR A 138 10.37 18.96 5.82
N LEU A 139 11.16 19.95 6.24
CA LEU A 139 11.91 20.79 5.31
C LEU A 139 12.98 19.99 4.54
N GLU A 140 13.47 18.88 5.09
CA GLU A 140 14.44 17.99 4.45
C GLU A 140 13.79 16.99 3.46
N GLY A 141 12.47 16.82 3.50
CA GLY A 141 11.72 15.96 2.59
C GLY A 141 10.56 15.21 3.24
N VAL A 142 10.04 14.22 2.52
CA VAL A 142 8.97 13.33 3.01
C VAL A 142 9.59 11.99 3.39
N SER A 143 9.23 11.47 4.56
CA SER A 143 9.62 10.15 5.08
C SER A 143 8.39 9.35 5.53
N LEU A 144 8.50 8.02 5.52
CA LEU A 144 7.54 7.16 6.22
C LEU A 144 7.60 7.49 7.70
N GLY A 145 6.44 7.71 8.33
CA GLY A 145 6.35 7.95 9.76
C GLY A 145 5.99 6.67 10.51
N VAL A 146 4.97 6.75 11.35
CA VAL A 146 4.56 5.63 12.21
C VAL A 146 3.60 4.68 11.48
N GLU A 147 3.70 3.41 11.82
CA GLU A 147 2.72 2.41 11.38
C GLU A 147 1.40 2.65 12.11
N LEU A 148 0.31 2.63 11.35
CA LEU A 148 -1.04 2.77 11.87
C LEU A 148 -1.70 1.38 11.95
N PRO A 149 -2.40 1.06 13.04
CA PRO A 149 -3.21 -0.15 13.12
C PRO A 149 -4.22 -0.23 11.97
N VAL A 150 -4.23 -1.37 11.28
CA VAL A 150 -5.18 -1.66 10.19
C VAL A 150 -6.40 -2.40 10.75
N VAL A 151 -7.58 -1.85 10.53
CA VAL A 151 -8.87 -2.41 10.93
C VAL A 151 -9.67 -2.78 9.69
N LEU A 152 -9.84 -4.06 9.42
CA LEU A 152 -10.55 -4.56 8.22
C LEU A 152 -12.05 -4.84 8.45
N SER A 153 -12.52 -4.78 9.70
CA SER A 153 -13.87 -5.13 10.15
C SER A 153 -14.62 -3.97 10.79
#